data_AF-A0A948AKG6-F1
#
_entry.id   AF-A0A948AKG6-F1
#
_cell.length_a   1.000
_cell.length_b   1.000
_cell.length_c   1.000
_cell.angle_alpha   90.00
_cell.angle_beta   90.00
_cell.angle_gamma   90.00
#
_symmetry.space_group_name_H-M   'P 1'
#
loop_
_entity.id
_entity.type
_entity.pdbx_description
1 polymer ?
#
loop_
_entity_poly.entity_id
_entity_poly.type
_entity_poly.pdbx_seq_one_letter_code
_entity_poly.pdbx_strand_id
1 'polypeptide(L)'
;VDVKGGTDMTDFQGNATTEKAFALTNRARATPTFLFFDLEGNAITRFTGATQTAEEFMLLGRYVVEGAYKAQAFNVYKKAAKP
;
A
#
# COMPACT_ATOMS: atom_id res chain seq x y z
N VAL A 1 -10.62 2.32 1.23
CA VAL A 1 -10.79 3.14 2.43
C VAL A 1 -10.82 4.59 2.01
N ASP A 2 -11.91 5.30 2.31
CA ASP A 2 -11.95 6.76 2.20
C ASP A 2 -11.22 7.40 3.38
N VAL A 3 -10.14 8.15 3.13
CA VAL A 3 -9.34 8.80 4.18
C VAL A 3 -10.09 9.88 4.96
N LYS A 4 -11.25 10.33 4.47
CA LYS A 4 -12.18 11.24 5.16
C LYS A 4 -13.47 10.55 5.62
N GLY A 5 -13.65 9.28 5.26
CA GLY A 5 -14.86 8.50 5.54
C GLY A 5 -15.06 8.21 7.03
N GLY A 6 -16.32 8.28 7.46
CA GLY A 6 -16.73 7.95 8.83
C GLY A 6 -17.26 6.54 9.01
N THR A 7 -17.20 5.70 7.96
CA THR A 7 -17.73 4.34 7.99
C THR A 7 -16.98 3.49 9.02
N ASP A 8 -17.74 2.75 9.84
CA ASP A 8 -17.18 1.79 10.79
C ASP A 8 -16.48 0.64 10.04
N MET A 9 -15.37 0.17 10.59
CA MET A 9 -14.65 -1.01 10.11
C MET A 9 -13.89 -1.71 11.24
N THR A 10 -13.42 -2.92 10.98
CA THR A 10 -12.49 -3.64 11.87
C THR A 10 -11.12 -3.64 11.22
N ASP A 11 -10.07 -3.29 11.97
CA ASP A 11 -8.69 -3.36 11.47
C ASP A 11 -8.16 -4.81 11.43
N PHE A 12 -6.92 -4.98 10.97
CA PHE A 12 -6.32 -6.31 10.87
C PHE A 12 -6.02 -6.97 12.22
N GLN A 13 -6.04 -6.21 13.31
CA GLN A 13 -5.83 -6.70 14.68
C GLN A 13 -7.15 -6.96 15.41
N GLY A 14 -8.30 -6.80 14.73
CA GLY A 14 -9.62 -7.03 15.30
C GLY A 14 -10.19 -5.84 16.08
N ASN A 15 -9.55 -4.66 16.04
CA ASN A 15 -10.06 -3.48 16.73
C ASN A 15 -11.13 -2.79 15.89
N ALA A 16 -12.21 -2.35 16.55
CA ALA A 16 -13.17 -1.44 15.95
C ALA A 16 -12.54 -0.07 15.69
N THR A 17 -12.75 0.47 14.49
CA THR A 17 -12.23 1.76 14.05
C THR A 17 -13.17 2.35 12.98
N THR A 18 -12.82 3.52 12.44
CA THR A 18 -13.43 4.09 11.23
C THR A 18 -12.42 4.15 10.09
N GLU A 19 -12.88 4.30 8.85
CA GLU A 19 -12.01 4.47 7.68
C GLU A 19 -10.99 5.61 7.86
N LYS A 20 -11.45 6.79 8.30
CA LYS A 20 -10.60 7.96 8.58
C LYS A 20 -9.57 7.66 9.67
N ALA A 21 -9.97 7.04 10.78
CA ALA A 21 -9.05 6.71 11.86
C ALA A 21 -8.01 5.67 11.43
N PHE A 22 -8.42 4.63 10.69
CA PHE A 22 -7.52 3.62 10.12
C PHE A 22 -6.50 4.25 9.16
N ALA A 23 -6.96 5.13 8.27
CA ALA A 23 -6.10 5.86 7.34
C ALA A 23 -5.09 6.76 8.07
N LEU A 24 -5.52 7.46 9.14
CA LEU A 24 -4.67 8.33 9.94
C LEU A 24 -3.58 7.54 10.68
N THR A 25 -3.94 6.43 11.32
CA THR A 25 -3.01 5.50 12.00
C THR A 25 -1.97 4.97 11.02
N ASN A 26 -2.41 4.61 9.81
CA ASN A 26 -1.52 4.18 8.73
C ASN A 26 -0.83 5.34 7.99
N ARG A 27 -0.93 6.59 8.47
CA ARG A 27 -0.27 7.77 7.90
C ARG A 27 -0.56 7.97 6.41
N ALA A 28 -1.77 7.72 5.94
CA ALA A 28 -2.18 7.99 4.56
C ALA A 28 -2.38 9.50 4.36
N ARG A 29 -1.31 10.23 4.04
CA ARG A 29 -1.29 11.71 3.95
C ARG A 29 -1.49 12.27 2.53
N ALA A 30 -1.35 11.43 1.52
CA ALA A 30 -1.53 11.81 0.12
C ALA A 30 -2.36 10.74 -0.61
N THR A 31 -3.04 11.15 -1.68
CA THR A 31 -3.94 10.28 -2.44
C THR A 31 -3.55 10.26 -3.92
N PRO A 32 -3.55 9.07 -4.57
CA PRO A 32 -3.77 7.75 -3.97
C PRO A 32 -2.57 7.29 -3.11
N THR A 33 -2.82 6.38 -2.16
CA THR A 33 -1.79 5.64 -1.42
C THR A 33 -2.16 4.16 -1.43
N PHE A 34 -1.20 3.32 -1.76
CA PHE A 34 -1.32 1.87 -1.69
C PHE A 34 -0.51 1.36 -0.50
N LEU A 35 -1.16 0.62 0.37
CA LEU A 35 -0.55 -0.08 1.50
C LEU A 35 -0.78 -1.57 1.31
N PHE A 36 0.27 -2.35 1.44
CA PHE A 36 0.20 -3.81 1.38
C PHE A 36 0.50 -4.36 2.76
N PHE A 37 -0.25 -5.39 3.16
CA PHE A 37 -0.15 -6.02 4.46
C PHE A 37 0.22 -7.49 4.29
N ASP A 38 0.94 -8.06 5.26
CA ASP A 38 1.13 -9.52 5.37
C ASP A 38 -0.13 -10.19 5.95
N LEU A 39 -0.05 -11.52 6.16
CA LEU A 39 -1.17 -12.31 6.66
C LEU A 39 -1.46 -12.05 8.14
N GLU A 40 -0.49 -11.48 8.85
CA GLU A 40 -0.57 -11.07 10.26
C GLU A 40 -1.08 -9.63 10.41
N GLY A 41 -1.34 -8.93 9.29
CA GLY A 41 -1.87 -7.56 9.31
C GLY A 41 -0.82 -6.47 9.50
N ASN A 42 0.47 -6.77 9.33
CA ASN A 42 1.53 -5.79 9.36
C ASN A 42 1.71 -5.14 7.99
N ALA A 43 1.82 -3.81 7.94
CA ALA A 43 2.11 -3.11 6.69
C ALA A 43 3.55 -3.44 6.22
N ILE A 44 3.67 -4.12 5.09
CA ILE A 44 4.96 -4.57 4.55
C ILE A 44 5.55 -3.62 3.51
N THR A 45 4.71 -2.90 2.76
CA THR A 45 5.19 -1.91 1.79
C THR A 45 4.15 -0.83 1.53
N ARG A 46 4.63 0.32 1.09
CA ARG A 46 3.83 1.51 0.77
C ARG A 46 4.26 2.09 -0.56
N PHE A 47 3.28 2.45 -1.37
CA PHE A 47 3.47 3.32 -2.53
C PHE A 47 2.55 4.53 -2.40
N THR A 48 3.14 5.73 -2.45
CA THR A 48 2.40 6.99 -2.33
C THR A 48 2.43 7.72 -3.67
N GLY A 49 1.25 8.09 -4.17
CA GLY A 49 1.07 8.65 -5.50
C GLY A 49 0.46 7.63 -6.47
N ALA A 50 0.06 8.13 -7.64
CA ALA A 50 -0.46 7.30 -8.71
C ALA A 50 0.68 6.62 -9.49
N THR A 51 0.44 5.41 -9.97
CA THR A 51 1.27 4.82 -11.03
C THR A 51 0.96 5.51 -12.35
N GLN A 52 1.93 5.56 -13.27
CA GLN A 52 1.78 6.25 -14.54
C GLN A 52 0.94 5.46 -15.55
N THR A 53 1.02 4.12 -15.48
CA THR A 53 0.28 3.22 -16.38
C THR A 53 -0.27 2.01 -15.63
N ALA A 54 -1.13 1.23 -16.31
CA ALA A 54 -1.63 -0.04 -15.80
C ALA A 54 -0.48 -1.06 -15.63
N GLU A 55 0.50 -1.06 -16.54
CA GLU A 55 1.67 -1.93 -16.47
C GLU A 55 2.53 -1.60 -15.25
N GLU A 56 2.72 -0.31 -14.93
CA GLU A 56 3.42 0.09 -13.70
C GLU A 56 2.65 -0.36 -12.45
N PHE A 57 1.32 -0.32 -12.47
CA PHE A 57 0.50 -0.84 -11.38
C PHE A 57 0.67 -2.35 -11.20
N MET A 58 0.66 -3.11 -12.31
CA MET A 58 0.92 -4.55 -12.27
C MET A 58 2.33 -4.88 -11.80
N LEU A 59 3.32 -4.07 -12.18
CA LEU A 59 4.70 -4.20 -11.73
C LEU A 59 4.84 -3.91 -10.23
N LEU A 60 4.09 -2.95 -9.68
CA LEU A 60 4.00 -2.71 -8.24
C LEU A 60 3.47 -3.95 -7.51
N GLY A 61 2.42 -4.60 -8.04
CA GLY A 61 1.93 -5.86 -7.48
C GLY A 61 2.99 -6.96 -7.47
N ARG A 62 3.71 -7.13 -8.60
CA ARG A 62 4.80 -8.12 -8.71
C ARG A 62 5.94 -7.87 -7.73
N TYR A 63 6.35 -6.61 -7.56
CA TYR A 63 7.35 -6.20 -6.57
C TYR A 63 7.01 -6.65 -5.13
N VAL A 64 5.71 -6.66 -4.79
CA VAL A 64 5.24 -7.13 -3.47
C VAL A 64 5.21 -8.65 -3.40
N VAL A 65 4.63 -9.31 -4.41
CA VAL A 65 4.49 -10.78 -4.45
C VAL A 65 5.85 -11.48 -4.46
N GLU A 66 6.82 -10.96 -5.19
CA GLU A 66 8.18 -11.50 -5.24
C GLU A 66 9.01 -11.19 -3.99
N GLY A 67 8.49 -10.38 -3.06
CA GLY A 67 9.23 -9.97 -1.87
C GLY A 67 10.38 -9.00 -2.14
N ALA A 68 10.45 -8.41 -3.34
CA ALA A 68 11.55 -7.52 -3.75
C ALA A 68 11.69 -6.28 -2.85
N TYR A 69 10.61 -5.86 -2.19
CA TYR A 69 10.60 -4.79 -1.19
C TYR A 69 11.53 -5.03 0.00
N LYS A 70 11.91 -6.27 0.27
CA LYS A 70 12.85 -6.63 1.33
C LYS A 70 14.30 -6.28 0.97
N ALA A 71 14.61 -6.14 -0.32
CA ALA A 71 15.96 -5.95 -0.82
C ALA A 71 16.21 -4.57 -1.44
N GLN A 72 15.20 -3.98 -2.08
CA GLN A 72 15.36 -2.73 -2.82
C GLN A 72 14.07 -1.91 -2.88
N ALA A 73 14.18 -0.61 -3.11
CA ALA A 73 13.03 0.27 -3.31
C ALA A 73 12.37 0.05 -4.70
N PHE A 74 11.06 0.30 -4.79
CA PHE A 74 10.29 0.07 -6.01
C PHE A 74 10.81 0.85 -7.23
N ASN A 75 11.36 2.06 -7.04
CA ASN A 75 11.95 2.83 -8.14
C ASN A 75 13.21 2.18 -8.73
N VAL A 76 13.97 1.41 -7.95
CA VAL A 76 15.12 0.63 -8.41
C VAL A 76 14.64 -0.63 -9.13
N TYR A 77 13.75 -1.38 -8.52
CA TYR A 77 13.12 -2.56 -9.13
C TYR A 77 12.47 -2.23 -10.48
N LYS A 78 11.74 -1.12 -10.55
CA LYS A 78 11.10 -0.62 -11.78
C LYS A 78 12.09 -0.36 -12.91
N LYS A 79 13.29 0.18 -12.61
CA LYS A 79 14.30 0.44 -13.63
C LYS A 79 14.86 -0.85 -14.22
N ALA A 80 15.05 -1.88 -13.40
CA ALA A 80 15.54 -3.18 -13.84
C ALA A 80 14.51 -3.97 -14.68
N ALA A 81 13.22 -3.70 -14.48
CA ALA A 81 12.12 -4.32 -15.22
C ALA A 81 11.77 -3.62 -16.55
N LYS A 82 12.39 -2.46 -16.85
CA LYS A 82 12.28 -1.84 -18.17
C LYS A 82 13.11 -2.65 -19.17
N PRO A 83 12.58 -2.96 -20.36
CA PRO A 83 13.40 -3.52 -21.44
C PRO A 83 14.51 -2.55 -21.84
#